data_AF-A0A4U5U370-F1
#
_entry.id   AF-A0A4U5U370-F1
#
_cell.length_a   1.000
_cell.length_b   1.000
_cell.length_c   1.000
_cell.angle_alpha   90.00
_cell.angle_beta   90.00
_cell.angle_gamma   90.00
#
_symmetry.space_group_name_H-M   'P 1'
#
loop_
_entity.id
_entity.type
_entity.pdbx_description
1 polymer ?
#
loop_
_entity_poly.entity_id
_entity_poly.type
_entity_poly.pdbx_seq_one_letter_code
_entity_poly.pdbx_strand_id
1 'polypeptide(L)'
;MFILGFAGCIGALRENSFLLKFFSVFLGIIFFLELTAGVLAFVFKDWIKDQLNSFINNNIRAYRDDIDLQNLIDFTQEYWECCGAFGADDWNLNIYFNCTDSNPSREKCGVPFSCCTKDPAEDVINTQCGYDIRAKPDSEQRTFIYIKGCVPQFEKWLQDNLTVVAGIFIGIALLQVRNNVNSSVCHLSTLNFLPNVKYVLCFFVFLDFWHLFSTESRERHRSCERELFVYLRPPLQSPKGRTDVPELCSLDASDERREIDESANVSRTKSWIHM
;
A
#
# COMPACT_ATOMS: atom_id res chain seq x y z
N MET A 1 -12.58 2.77 4.75
CA MET A 1 -12.29 1.75 5.79
C MET A 1 -12.27 2.34 7.20
N PHE A 2 -11.62 3.48 7.45
CA PHE A 2 -11.55 4.09 8.78
C PHE A 2 -12.92 4.33 9.46
N ILE A 3 -13.89 4.94 8.77
CA ILE A 3 -15.22 5.25 9.33
C ILE A 3 -15.99 3.98 9.73
N LEU A 4 -15.97 2.96 8.87
CA LEU A 4 -16.63 1.68 9.15
C LEU A 4 -15.96 0.94 10.31
N GLY A 5 -14.62 0.94 10.36
CA GLY A 5 -13.86 0.37 11.47
C GLY A 5 -14.16 1.06 12.79
N PHE A 6 -14.14 2.40 12.82
CA PHE A 6 -14.47 3.18 14.01
C PHE A 6 -15.91 2.95 14.48
N ALA A 7 -16.89 2.94 13.57
CA ALA A 7 -18.28 2.65 13.89
C ALA A 7 -18.46 1.23 14.47
N GLY A 8 -17.75 0.24 13.91
CA GLY A 8 -17.74 -1.13 14.42
C GLY A 8 -17.14 -1.22 15.83
N CYS A 9 -15.97 -0.62 16.04
CA CYS A 9 -15.28 -0.64 17.34
C CYS A 9 -16.07 0.10 18.43
N ILE A 10 -16.55 1.32 18.16
CA ILE A 10 -17.36 2.09 19.13
C ILE A 10 -18.72 1.44 19.36
N GLY A 11 -19.35 0.90 18.31
CA GLY A 11 -20.60 0.15 18.42
C GLY A 11 -20.48 -1.04 19.37
N ALA A 12 -19.37 -1.79 19.29
CA ALA A 12 -19.09 -2.91 20.19
C ALA A 12 -18.76 -2.46 21.62
N LEU A 13 -17.91 -1.42 21.79
CA LEU A 13 -17.47 -0.93 23.10
C LEU A 13 -18.60 -0.26 23.90
N ARG A 14 -19.47 0.49 23.23
CA ARG A 14 -20.59 1.22 23.86
C ARG A 14 -21.90 0.42 23.87
N GLU A 15 -21.87 -0.83 23.39
CA GLU A 15 -23.05 -1.69 23.22
C GLU A 15 -24.20 -0.97 22.47
N ASN A 16 -23.83 -0.08 21.54
CA ASN A 16 -24.80 0.73 20.82
C ASN A 16 -25.34 -0.06 19.62
N SER A 17 -26.55 -0.58 19.81
CA SER A 17 -27.25 -1.38 18.80
C SER A 17 -27.47 -0.65 17.46
N PHE A 18 -27.59 0.68 17.46
CA PHE A 18 -27.77 1.45 16.23
C PHE A 18 -26.49 1.48 15.38
N LEU A 19 -25.34 1.75 16.00
CA LEU A 19 -24.03 1.72 15.33
C LEU A 19 -23.69 0.31 14.81
N LEU A 20 -23.99 -0.73 15.60
CA LEU A 20 -23.76 -2.12 15.20
C LEU A 20 -24.64 -2.53 14.00
N LYS A 21 -25.91 -2.12 13.98
CA LYS A 21 -26.81 -2.33 12.83
C LYS A 21 -26.31 -1.60 11.58
N PHE A 22 -25.91 -0.34 11.71
CA PHE A 22 -25.32 0.43 10.62
C PHE A 22 -24.10 -0.31 10.04
N PHE A 23 -23.15 -0.69 10.90
CA PHE A 23 -21.97 -1.44 10.50
C PHE A 23 -22.31 -2.74 9.76
N SER A 24 -23.25 -3.53 10.28
CA SER A 24 -23.68 -4.78 9.65
C SER A 24 -24.34 -4.57 8.28
N VAL A 25 -25.18 -3.54 8.12
CA VAL A 25 -25.81 -3.23 6.81
C VAL A 25 -24.73 -2.89 5.77
N PHE A 26 -23.74 -2.07 6.13
CA PHE A 26 -22.64 -1.73 5.22
C PHE A 26 -21.79 -2.94 4.86
N LEU A 27 -21.49 -3.84 5.81
CA LEU A 27 -20.82 -5.10 5.50
C LEU A 27 -21.63 -5.99 4.56
N GLY A 28 -22.96 -6.05 4.72
CA GLY A 28 -23.84 -6.74 3.79
C GLY A 28 -23.80 -6.17 2.38
N ILE A 29 -23.81 -4.84 2.24
CA ILE A 29 -23.70 -4.17 0.94
C ILE A 29 -22.34 -4.48 0.28
N ILE A 30 -21.24 -4.40 1.04
CA ILE A 30 -19.90 -4.71 0.54
C ILE A 30 -19.83 -6.15 0.04
N PHE A 31 -20.41 -7.11 0.78
CA PHE A 31 -20.47 -8.51 0.35
C PHE A 31 -21.15 -8.69 -1.02
N PHE A 32 -22.31 -8.05 -1.23
CA PHE A 32 -23.00 -8.13 -2.53
C PHE A 32 -22.20 -7.44 -3.64
N LEU A 33 -21.52 -6.33 -3.35
CA LEU A 33 -20.62 -5.68 -4.30
C LEU A 33 -19.42 -6.56 -4.64
N GLU A 34 -18.84 -7.26 -3.68
CA GLU A 34 -17.72 -8.18 -3.89
C GLU A 34 -18.12 -9.37 -4.75
N LEU A 35 -19.29 -9.99 -4.48
CA LEU A 35 -19.84 -11.05 -5.33
C LEU A 35 -20.11 -10.56 -6.75
N THR A 36 -20.73 -9.39 -6.88
CA THR A 36 -21.05 -8.81 -8.20
C THR A 36 -19.77 -8.48 -8.97
N ALA A 37 -18.78 -7.88 -8.32
CA ALA A 37 -17.48 -7.56 -8.91
C ALA A 37 -16.73 -8.83 -9.34
N GLY A 38 -16.75 -9.89 -8.53
CA GLY A 38 -16.16 -11.18 -8.89
C GLY A 38 -16.78 -11.80 -10.14
N VAL A 39 -18.11 -11.79 -10.24
CA VAL A 39 -18.83 -12.28 -11.43
C VAL A 39 -18.52 -11.41 -12.65
N LEU A 40 -18.56 -10.08 -12.52
CA LEU A 40 -18.24 -9.15 -13.60
C LEU A 40 -16.79 -9.31 -14.08
N ALA A 41 -15.83 -9.47 -13.16
CA ALA A 41 -14.42 -9.67 -13.50
C ALA A 41 -14.20 -10.95 -14.32
N PHE A 42 -14.92 -12.02 -13.99
CA PHE A 42 -14.88 -13.26 -14.76
C PHE A 42 -15.52 -13.13 -16.14
N VAL A 43 -16.69 -12.49 -16.22
CA VAL A 43 -17.43 -12.30 -17.49
C VAL A 43 -16.71 -11.36 -18.45
N PHE A 44 -16.13 -10.26 -17.93
CA PHE A 44 -15.51 -9.19 -18.72
C PHE A 44 -13.97 -9.23 -18.69
N LYS A 45 -13.38 -10.41 -18.51
CA LYS A 45 -11.92 -10.59 -18.40
C LYS A 45 -11.15 -9.95 -19.58
N ASP A 46 -11.65 -10.09 -20.80
CA ASP A 46 -10.96 -9.62 -22.00
C ASP A 46 -11.01 -8.09 -22.08
N TRP A 47 -12.16 -7.50 -21.73
CA TRP A 47 -12.30 -6.05 -21.63
C TRP A 47 -11.42 -5.46 -20.52
N ILE A 48 -11.32 -6.14 -19.36
CA ILE A 48 -10.41 -5.72 -18.28
C ILE A 48 -8.96 -5.74 -18.75
N LYS A 49 -8.56 -6.77 -19.50
CA LYS A 49 -7.21 -6.86 -20.08
C LYS A 49 -6.91 -5.69 -21.01
N ASP A 50 -7.86 -5.30 -21.86
CA ASP A 50 -7.72 -4.14 -22.74
C ASP A 50 -7.64 -2.81 -21.96
N GLN A 51 -8.46 -2.65 -20.91
CA GLN A 51 -8.39 -1.49 -20.04
C GLN A 51 -7.05 -1.41 -19.32
N LEU A 52 -6.54 -2.54 -18.80
CA LEU A 52 -5.24 -2.61 -18.15
C LEU A 52 -4.11 -2.25 -19.12
N ASN A 53 -4.19 -2.75 -20.37
CA ASN A 53 -3.25 -2.38 -21.43
C ASN A 53 -3.21 -0.87 -21.66
N SER A 54 -4.39 -0.27 -21.88
CA SER A 54 -4.53 1.18 -22.10
C SER A 54 -4.02 1.98 -20.91
N PHE A 55 -4.38 1.55 -19.70
CA PHE A 55 -3.92 2.18 -18.46
C PHE A 55 -2.40 2.17 -18.36
N ILE A 56 -1.75 1.00 -18.47
CA ILE A 56 -0.28 0.90 -18.37
C ILE A 56 0.39 1.72 -19.49
N ASN A 57 -0.10 1.64 -20.73
CA ASN A 57 0.47 2.39 -21.85
C ASN A 57 0.36 3.91 -21.67
N ASN A 58 -0.74 4.40 -21.13
CA ASN A 58 -0.88 5.83 -20.80
C ASN A 58 0.09 6.26 -19.70
N ASN A 59 0.30 5.39 -18.70
CA ASN A 59 1.26 5.63 -17.63
C ASN A 59 2.71 5.57 -18.14
N ILE A 60 3.04 4.67 -19.09
CA ILE A 60 4.35 4.61 -19.75
C ILE A 60 4.64 5.92 -20.51
N ARG A 61 3.63 6.51 -21.17
CA ARG A 61 3.80 7.82 -21.83
C ARG A 61 4.20 8.91 -20.85
N ALA A 62 3.60 8.92 -19.66
CA ALA A 62 3.83 9.89 -18.60
C ALA A 62 4.96 9.50 -17.62
N TYR A 63 5.72 8.44 -17.91
CA TYR A 63 6.70 7.86 -16.97
C TYR A 63 7.74 8.86 -16.43
N ARG A 64 8.13 9.88 -17.21
CA ARG A 64 9.09 10.92 -16.78
C ARG A 64 8.43 12.19 -16.24
N ASP A 65 7.11 12.27 -16.26
CA ASP A 65 6.38 13.48 -15.87
C ASP A 65 6.13 13.55 -14.36
N ASP A 66 6.06 12.39 -13.68
CA ASP A 66 5.76 12.26 -12.26
C ASP A 66 6.68 11.21 -11.59
N ILE A 67 7.33 11.60 -10.49
CA ILE A 67 8.25 10.75 -9.74
C ILE A 67 7.55 9.60 -9.00
N ASP A 68 6.32 9.81 -8.53
CA ASP A 68 5.54 8.78 -7.85
C ASP A 68 5.09 7.72 -8.86
N LEU A 69 4.69 8.17 -10.06
CA LEU A 69 4.36 7.27 -11.17
C LEU A 69 5.59 6.46 -11.61
N GLN A 70 6.74 7.12 -11.73
CA GLN A 70 8.00 6.47 -12.03
C GLN A 70 8.32 5.36 -11.00
N ASN A 71 8.29 5.69 -9.71
CA ASN A 71 8.56 4.74 -8.63
C ASN A 71 7.58 3.55 -8.64
N LEU A 72 6.30 3.80 -8.93
CA LEU A 72 5.29 2.75 -9.04
C LEU A 72 5.56 1.80 -10.20
N ILE A 73 5.90 2.33 -11.37
CA ILE A 73 6.24 1.53 -12.55
C ILE A 73 7.51 0.72 -12.29
N ASP A 74 8.54 1.36 -11.74
CA ASP A 74 9.81 0.72 -11.42
C ASP A 74 9.63 -0.43 -10.41
N PHE A 75 8.88 -0.19 -9.34
CA PHE A 75 8.53 -1.22 -8.36
C PHE A 75 7.75 -2.36 -9.00
N THR A 76 6.78 -2.06 -9.85
CA THR A 76 5.95 -3.09 -10.51
C THR A 76 6.82 -3.97 -11.42
N GLN A 77 7.71 -3.38 -12.20
CA GLN A 77 8.59 -4.10 -13.13
C GLN A 77 9.60 -4.98 -12.39
N GLU A 78 10.18 -4.48 -11.30
CA GLU A 78 11.11 -5.25 -10.48
C GLU A 78 10.40 -6.38 -9.71
N TYR A 79 9.23 -6.11 -9.13
CA TYR A 79 8.47 -7.10 -8.35
C TYR A 79 7.94 -8.25 -9.20
N TRP A 80 7.45 -7.94 -10.40
CA TRP A 80 6.86 -8.92 -11.30
C TRP A 80 7.85 -9.50 -12.31
N GLU A 81 9.10 -9.02 -12.34
CA GLU A 81 10.13 -9.44 -13.31
C GLU A 81 9.63 -9.30 -14.75
N CYS A 82 9.13 -8.11 -15.08
CA CYS A 82 8.49 -7.79 -16.35
C CYS A 82 8.94 -6.43 -16.89
N CYS A 83 8.71 -6.18 -18.17
CA CYS A 83 9.00 -4.89 -18.79
C CYS A 83 7.87 -4.49 -19.75
N GLY A 84 7.34 -3.27 -19.56
CA GLY A 84 6.21 -2.76 -20.33
C GLY A 84 4.87 -3.46 -20.02
N ALA A 85 3.83 -3.17 -20.80
CA ALA A 85 2.51 -3.75 -20.60
C ALA A 85 2.45 -5.20 -21.12
N PHE A 86 2.76 -5.39 -22.40
CA PHE A 86 2.85 -6.67 -23.09
C PHE A 86 4.28 -7.05 -23.48
N GLY A 87 5.19 -6.07 -23.53
CA GLY A 87 6.62 -6.34 -23.65
C GLY A 87 7.47 -5.06 -23.64
N ALA A 88 8.78 -5.26 -23.77
CA ALA A 88 9.75 -4.15 -23.78
C ALA A 88 9.48 -3.12 -24.88
N ASP A 89 8.75 -3.50 -25.95
CA ASP A 89 8.47 -2.60 -27.06
C ASP A 89 7.45 -1.49 -26.77
N ASP A 90 6.66 -1.64 -25.71
CA ASP A 90 5.69 -0.62 -25.28
C ASP A 90 6.38 0.70 -24.88
N TRP A 91 7.67 0.64 -24.55
CA TRP A 91 8.51 1.81 -24.30
C TRP A 91 8.68 2.71 -25.52
N ASN A 92 8.31 2.26 -26.73
CA ASN A 92 8.20 3.15 -27.90
C ASN A 92 7.12 4.23 -27.73
N LEU A 93 6.15 4.03 -26.84
CA LEU A 93 5.12 5.03 -26.59
C LEU A 93 5.65 6.23 -25.81
N ASN A 94 6.77 6.08 -25.09
CA ASN A 94 7.37 7.15 -24.32
C ASN A 94 8.33 7.98 -25.19
N ILE A 95 8.27 9.31 -25.08
CA ILE A 95 9.07 10.23 -25.89
C ILE A 95 10.59 10.09 -25.68
N TYR A 96 11.04 9.65 -24.50
CA TYR A 96 12.47 9.50 -24.17
C TYR A 96 13.05 8.17 -24.62
N PHE A 97 12.24 7.11 -24.63
CA PHE A 97 12.67 5.74 -24.98
C PHE A 97 12.36 5.35 -26.43
N ASN A 98 11.55 6.15 -27.13
CA ASN A 98 11.16 5.90 -28.51
C ASN A 98 12.38 5.68 -29.44
N CYS A 99 12.34 4.57 -30.18
CA CYS A 99 13.42 4.10 -31.05
C CYS A 99 13.67 4.89 -32.35
N THR A 100 12.97 6.01 -32.59
CA THR A 100 13.14 6.75 -33.86
C THR A 100 14.52 7.40 -33.94
N ASP A 101 15.17 7.34 -35.11
CA ASP A 101 16.50 7.94 -35.33
C ASP A 101 16.57 9.44 -35.04
N SER A 102 15.44 10.15 -35.21
CA SER A 102 15.31 11.58 -34.92
C SER A 102 15.22 11.90 -33.43
N ASN A 103 15.07 10.91 -32.56
CA ASN A 103 14.98 11.12 -31.11
C ASN A 103 16.37 11.52 -30.56
N PRO A 104 16.52 12.73 -29.99
CA PRO A 104 17.79 13.18 -29.41
C PRO A 104 18.07 12.55 -28.04
N SER A 105 17.11 11.84 -27.45
CA SER A 105 17.25 11.23 -26.13
C SER A 105 18.39 10.21 -26.08
N ARG A 106 19.16 10.25 -24.99
CA ARG A 106 20.22 9.25 -24.73
C ARG A 106 19.64 7.88 -24.39
N GLU A 107 18.38 7.83 -23.97
CA GLU A 107 17.66 6.61 -23.58
C GLU A 107 16.86 6.01 -24.74
N LYS A 108 17.01 6.53 -25.95
CA LYS A 108 16.35 6.00 -27.15
C LYS A 108 16.67 4.52 -27.32
N CYS A 109 15.71 3.74 -27.80
CA CYS A 109 15.85 2.29 -27.92
C CYS A 109 16.27 1.58 -26.61
N GLY A 110 16.04 2.22 -25.47
CA GLY A 110 16.26 1.65 -24.18
C GLY A 110 14.97 1.27 -23.46
N VAL A 111 15.18 0.79 -22.25
CA VAL A 111 14.15 0.58 -21.22
C VAL A 111 14.67 1.11 -19.88
N PRO A 112 13.81 1.40 -18.90
CA PRO A 112 14.28 1.74 -17.57
C PRO A 112 15.08 0.62 -16.91
N PHE A 113 15.89 1.00 -15.90
CA PHE A 113 16.72 0.06 -15.14
C PHE A 113 15.90 -1.01 -14.41
N SER A 114 14.63 -0.73 -14.07
CA SER A 114 13.70 -1.64 -13.41
C SER A 114 13.32 -2.85 -14.28
N CYS A 115 13.46 -2.74 -15.61
CA CYS A 115 13.31 -3.86 -16.53
C CYS A 115 14.49 -4.83 -16.54
N CYS A 116 15.58 -4.54 -15.82
CA CYS A 116 16.80 -5.30 -15.96
C CYS A 116 16.88 -6.51 -15.04
N THR A 117 17.46 -7.58 -15.57
CA THR A 117 17.67 -8.82 -14.84
C THR A 117 18.82 -8.65 -13.84
N LYS A 118 18.66 -9.20 -12.64
CA LYS A 118 19.75 -9.26 -11.66
C LYS A 118 20.69 -10.42 -12.00
N ASP A 119 22.00 -10.18 -12.05
CA ASP A 119 22.97 -11.25 -12.26
C ASP A 119 23.15 -12.01 -10.93
N PRO A 120 22.97 -13.35 -10.87
CA PRO A 120 23.17 -14.12 -9.64
C PRO A 120 24.61 -14.07 -9.11
N ALA A 121 25.60 -13.68 -9.92
CA ALA A 121 27.00 -13.54 -9.50
C ALA A 121 27.32 -12.14 -8.93
N GLU A 122 26.49 -11.13 -9.17
CA GLU A 122 26.70 -9.76 -8.72
C GLU A 122 25.48 -9.23 -7.97
N ASP A 123 25.67 -8.83 -6.70
CA ASP A 123 24.59 -8.30 -5.85
C ASP A 123 24.12 -6.88 -6.26
N VAL A 124 24.67 -6.33 -7.35
CA VAL A 124 24.40 -4.98 -7.82
C VAL A 124 23.81 -5.03 -9.22
N ILE A 125 22.63 -4.44 -9.37
CA ILE A 125 21.99 -4.29 -10.68
C ILE A 125 22.79 -3.28 -11.51
N ASN A 126 23.23 -3.69 -12.69
CA ASN A 126 23.83 -2.78 -13.66
C ASN A 126 22.77 -1.80 -14.14
N THR A 127 22.74 -0.57 -13.62
CA THR A 127 21.74 0.44 -14.02
C THR A 127 21.85 0.89 -15.48
N GLN A 128 22.92 0.50 -16.18
CA GLN A 128 23.13 0.80 -17.61
C GLN A 128 22.67 -0.33 -18.55
N CYS A 129 22.18 -1.45 -18.02
CA CYS A 129 21.61 -2.58 -18.76
C CYS A 129 20.58 -2.20 -19.84
N GLY A 130 19.78 -1.16 -19.58
CA GLY A 130 18.64 -0.78 -20.40
C GLY A 130 19.00 0.08 -21.60
N TYR A 131 20.23 0.59 -21.72
CA TYR A 131 20.61 1.47 -22.84
C TYR A 131 20.81 0.69 -24.13
N ASP A 132 20.22 1.20 -25.22
CA ASP A 132 20.31 0.64 -26.59
C ASP A 132 19.93 -0.85 -26.71
N ILE A 133 19.37 -1.47 -25.65
CA ILE A 133 19.12 -2.91 -25.59
C ILE A 133 18.10 -3.35 -26.63
N ARG A 134 17.12 -2.51 -26.94
CA ARG A 134 16.08 -2.82 -27.94
C ARG A 134 16.57 -2.65 -29.38
N ALA A 135 17.76 -2.09 -29.60
CA ALA A 135 18.42 -2.09 -30.90
C ALA A 135 19.20 -3.39 -31.16
N LYS A 136 19.42 -4.21 -30.13
CA LYS A 136 20.13 -5.50 -30.21
C LYS A 136 19.18 -6.64 -30.57
N PRO A 137 19.66 -7.78 -31.09
CA PRO A 137 18.80 -8.92 -31.38
C PRO A 137 18.16 -9.49 -30.10
N ASP A 138 16.94 -10.03 -30.24
CA ASP A 138 16.14 -10.61 -29.15
C ASP A 138 16.87 -11.63 -28.26
N SER A 139 17.85 -12.36 -28.82
CA SER A 139 18.65 -13.33 -28.09
C SER A 139 19.49 -12.68 -27.00
N GLU A 140 20.02 -11.49 -27.28
CA GLU A 140 20.86 -10.74 -26.33
C GLU A 140 19.97 -9.99 -25.33
N GLN A 141 18.81 -9.48 -25.77
CA GLN A 141 17.85 -8.81 -24.88
C GLN A 141 17.43 -9.70 -23.71
N ARG A 142 17.13 -10.97 -23.97
CA ARG A 142 16.69 -11.94 -22.95
C ARG A 142 17.69 -12.18 -21.82
N THR A 143 18.97 -11.87 -22.04
CA THR A 143 20.03 -12.05 -21.05
C THR A 143 20.16 -10.86 -20.11
N PHE A 144 19.73 -9.66 -20.53
CA PHE A 144 19.93 -8.42 -19.78
C PHE A 144 18.64 -7.79 -19.27
N ILE A 145 17.49 -8.09 -19.88
CA ILE A 145 16.19 -7.51 -19.53
C ILE A 145 15.06 -8.54 -19.49
N TYR A 146 14.04 -8.25 -18.69
CA TYR A 146 12.79 -8.97 -18.68
C TYR A 146 11.98 -8.64 -19.94
N ILE A 147 11.96 -9.54 -20.91
CA ILE A 147 11.23 -9.30 -22.17
C ILE A 147 9.70 -9.47 -22.07
N LYS A 148 9.22 -10.07 -20.98
CA LYS A 148 7.79 -10.36 -20.79
C LYS A 148 7.08 -9.11 -20.30
N GLY A 149 5.90 -8.82 -20.85
CA GLY A 149 5.04 -7.77 -20.33
C GLY A 149 4.47 -8.08 -18.94
N CYS A 150 4.15 -7.02 -18.20
CA CYS A 150 3.58 -7.15 -16.87
C CYS A 150 2.14 -7.69 -16.88
N VAL A 151 1.34 -7.38 -17.91
CA VAL A 151 -0.03 -7.92 -18.07
C VAL A 151 -0.05 -9.44 -18.20
N PRO A 152 0.68 -10.07 -19.15
CA PRO A 152 0.70 -11.53 -19.25
C PRO A 152 1.38 -12.20 -18.06
N GLN A 153 2.35 -11.55 -17.43
CA GLN A 153 3.02 -12.07 -16.24
C GLN A 153 2.07 -12.08 -15.02
N PHE A 154 1.27 -11.03 -14.84
CA PHE A 154 0.22 -10.97 -13.83
C PHE A 154 -0.87 -12.02 -14.10
N GLU A 155 -1.30 -12.18 -15.36
CA GLU A 155 -2.27 -13.21 -15.76
C GLU A 155 -1.75 -14.61 -15.40
N LYS A 156 -0.48 -14.89 -15.71
CA LYS A 156 0.16 -16.15 -15.36
C LYS A 156 0.21 -16.37 -13.86
N TRP A 157 0.65 -15.37 -13.09
CA TRP A 157 0.70 -15.48 -11.64
C TRP A 157 -0.69 -15.73 -11.04
N LEU A 158 -1.73 -15.06 -11.56
CA LEU A 158 -3.10 -15.25 -11.10
C LEU A 158 -3.59 -16.67 -11.39
N GLN A 159 -3.25 -17.24 -12.55
CA GLN A 159 -3.57 -18.63 -12.89
C GLN A 159 -2.84 -19.61 -11.96
N ASP A 160 -1.56 -19.40 -11.72
CA ASP A 160 -0.72 -20.27 -10.87
C ASP A 160 -1.15 -20.21 -9.39
N ASN A 161 -1.65 -19.06 -8.93
CA ASN A 161 -2.06 -18.83 -7.53
C ASN A 161 -3.57 -18.78 -7.33
N LEU A 162 -4.36 -19.18 -8.34
CA LEU A 162 -5.82 -19.04 -8.32
C LEU A 162 -6.45 -19.70 -7.09
N THR A 163 -5.94 -20.85 -6.66
CA THR A 163 -6.42 -21.56 -5.46
C THR A 163 -6.21 -20.75 -4.18
N VAL A 164 -5.05 -20.09 -4.04
CA VAL A 164 -4.75 -19.26 -2.87
C VAL A 164 -5.65 -18.02 -2.86
N VAL A 165 -5.77 -17.35 -4.01
CA VAL A 165 -6.64 -16.17 -4.18
C VAL A 165 -8.09 -16.53 -3.88
N ALA A 166 -8.60 -17.63 -4.46
CA ALA A 166 -9.95 -18.12 -4.18
C ALA A 166 -10.15 -18.47 -2.70
N GLY A 167 -9.15 -19.08 -2.06
CA GLY A 167 -9.17 -19.37 -0.62
C GLY A 167 -9.29 -18.11 0.23
N ILE A 168 -8.55 -17.05 -0.10
CA ILE A 168 -8.64 -15.74 0.57
C ILE A 168 -10.05 -15.15 0.38
N PHE A 169 -10.58 -15.13 -0.84
CA PHE A 169 -11.94 -14.64 -1.12
C PHE A 169 -13.01 -15.41 -0.35
N ILE A 170 -12.92 -16.74 -0.29
CA ILE A 170 -13.84 -17.57 0.50
C ILE A 170 -13.70 -17.28 2.00
N GLY A 171 -12.47 -17.11 2.50
CA GLY A 171 -12.21 -16.75 3.89
C GLY A 171 -12.83 -15.41 4.27
N ILE A 172 -12.65 -14.40 3.42
CA ILE A 172 -13.26 -13.07 3.57
C ILE A 172 -14.79 -13.17 3.54
N ALA A 173 -15.35 -13.88 2.57
CA ALA A 173 -16.80 -14.11 2.47
C ALA A 173 -17.37 -14.78 3.74
N LEU A 174 -16.73 -15.82 4.27
CA LEU A 174 -17.16 -16.49 5.50
C LEU A 174 -17.09 -15.56 6.72
N LEU A 175 -16.05 -14.73 6.82
CA LEU A 175 -15.93 -13.73 7.88
C LEU A 175 -17.05 -12.69 7.81
N GLN A 176 -17.41 -12.23 6.61
CA GLN A 176 -18.50 -11.28 6.41
C GLN A 176 -19.87 -11.90 6.73
N VAL A 177 -20.13 -13.16 6.31
CA VAL A 177 -21.40 -13.86 6.54
C VAL A 177 -21.65 -14.10 8.04
N ARG A 178 -20.65 -14.51 8.81
CA ARG A 178 -20.79 -14.69 10.27
C ARG A 178 -21.24 -13.42 10.98
N ASN A 179 -20.74 -12.27 10.55
CA ASN A 179 -21.09 -10.97 11.16
C ASN A 179 -22.52 -10.55 10.82
N ASN A 180 -22.99 -10.85 9.61
CA ASN A 180 -24.34 -10.49 9.17
C ASN A 180 -25.43 -11.41 9.76
N VAL A 181 -25.16 -12.72 9.88
CA VAL A 181 -26.12 -13.68 10.47
C VAL A 181 -26.37 -13.41 11.95
N ASN A 182 -25.34 -13.04 12.73
CA ASN A 182 -25.50 -12.69 14.14
C ASN A 182 -26.30 -11.40 14.37
N SER A 183 -26.28 -10.46 13.41
CA SER A 183 -27.10 -9.24 13.46
C SER A 183 -28.58 -9.54 13.23
N SER A 184 -28.91 -10.49 12.34
CA SER A 184 -30.28 -10.98 12.14
C SER A 184 -30.79 -11.86 13.29
N VAL A 185 -29.91 -12.64 13.94
CA VAL A 185 -30.24 -13.45 15.15
C VAL A 185 -30.37 -12.59 16.41
N CYS A 186 -29.86 -11.36 16.42
CA CYS A 186 -30.10 -10.41 17.51
C CYS A 186 -31.59 -10.01 17.62
N HIS A 187 -32.41 -10.34 16.63
CA HIS A 187 -33.87 -10.24 16.69
C HIS A 187 -34.58 -11.50 17.22
N LEU A 188 -33.89 -12.64 17.44
CA LEU A 188 -34.54 -13.90 17.83
C LEU A 188 -33.90 -14.67 18.99
N SER A 189 -32.73 -14.31 19.52
CA SER A 189 -32.20 -15.06 20.68
C SER A 189 -31.33 -14.24 21.62
N THR A 190 -31.90 -13.95 22.77
CA THR A 190 -31.23 -13.98 24.08
C THR A 190 -30.42 -15.27 24.23
N LEU A 191 -29.19 -15.33 23.72
CA LEU A 191 -28.27 -16.44 23.98
C LEU A 191 -26.86 -15.92 24.27
N ASN A 192 -26.50 -16.05 25.54
CA ASN A 192 -25.17 -15.86 26.11
C ASN A 192 -24.09 -16.53 25.22
N PHE A 193 -23.22 -15.72 24.60
CA PHE A 193 -21.99 -16.22 24.01
C PHE A 193 -20.80 -15.38 24.51
N LEU A 194 -19.75 -16.09 24.90
CA LEU A 194 -18.71 -15.74 25.88
C LEU A 194 -18.06 -14.33 25.68
N PRO A 195 -17.85 -13.56 26.76
CA PRO A 195 -17.24 -12.23 26.72
C PRO A 195 -15.83 -12.21 26.11
N ASN A 196 -15.10 -13.34 26.18
CA ASN A 196 -13.71 -13.44 25.70
C ASN A 196 -13.56 -13.33 24.17
N VAL A 197 -14.58 -13.68 23.38
CA VAL A 197 -14.48 -13.62 21.91
C VAL A 197 -14.62 -12.18 21.39
N LYS A 198 -15.34 -11.32 22.13
CA LYS A 198 -15.50 -9.90 21.80
C LYS A 198 -14.15 -9.16 21.82
N TYR A 199 -13.33 -9.42 22.82
CA TYR A 199 -12.01 -8.77 22.97
C TYR A 199 -10.99 -9.25 21.95
N VAL A 200 -11.02 -10.55 21.60
CA VAL A 200 -10.08 -11.14 20.63
C VAL A 200 -10.35 -10.61 19.21
N LEU A 201 -11.61 -10.49 18.79
CA LEU A 201 -11.96 -9.95 17.48
C LEU A 201 -11.63 -8.45 17.37
N CYS A 202 -11.84 -7.69 18.46
CA CYS A 202 -11.42 -6.30 18.53
C CYS A 202 -9.90 -6.18 18.46
N PHE A 203 -9.15 -7.06 19.16
CA PHE A 203 -7.69 -7.06 19.17
C PHE A 203 -7.07 -7.39 17.80
N PHE A 204 -7.63 -8.33 17.03
CA PHE A 204 -7.14 -8.62 15.68
C PHE A 204 -7.41 -7.47 14.69
N VAL A 205 -8.60 -6.87 14.73
CA VAL A 205 -8.91 -5.70 13.89
C VAL A 205 -8.09 -4.49 14.31
N PHE A 206 -7.85 -4.29 15.60
CA PHE A 206 -6.94 -3.25 16.10
C PHE A 206 -5.48 -3.53 15.75
N LEU A 207 -5.01 -4.79 15.72
CA LEU A 207 -3.65 -5.13 15.31
C LEU A 207 -3.43 -4.88 13.82
N ASP A 208 -4.39 -5.23 12.95
CA ASP A 208 -4.28 -4.95 11.52
C ASP A 208 -4.29 -3.44 11.24
N PHE A 209 -5.14 -2.67 11.93
CA PHE A 209 -5.17 -1.21 11.80
C PHE A 209 -3.99 -0.52 12.49
N TRP A 210 -3.51 -1.01 13.64
CA TRP A 210 -2.32 -0.51 14.32
C TRP A 210 -1.07 -0.79 13.50
N HIS A 211 -0.99 -1.95 12.82
CA HIS A 211 0.13 -2.27 11.96
C HIS A 211 0.13 -1.42 10.67
N LEU A 212 -1.04 -1.17 10.09
CA LEU A 212 -1.20 -0.29 8.91
C LEU A 212 -0.97 1.19 9.23
N PHE A 213 -1.40 1.65 10.42
CA PHE A 213 -1.15 3.01 10.90
C PHE A 213 0.28 3.19 11.43
N SER A 214 0.91 2.13 11.95
CA SER A 214 2.31 2.12 12.36
C SER A 214 3.27 2.20 11.17
N THR A 215 2.90 1.65 10.01
CA THR A 215 3.68 1.83 8.78
C THR A 215 3.65 3.28 8.28
N GLU A 216 2.49 3.94 8.33
CA GLU A 216 2.36 5.35 7.90
C GLU A 216 2.95 6.36 8.90
N SER A 217 2.99 6.02 10.20
CA SER A 217 3.67 6.84 11.22
C SER A 217 5.20 6.66 11.19
N ARG A 218 5.70 5.47 10.84
CA ARG A 218 7.15 5.19 10.70
C ARG A 218 7.78 5.87 9.47
N GLU A 219 7.00 6.16 8.44
CA GLU A 219 7.45 6.97 7.28
C GLU A 219 7.49 8.46 7.62
N ARG A 220 6.49 8.98 8.36
CA ARG A 220 6.52 10.36 8.88
C ARG A 220 7.69 10.60 9.85
N HIS A 221 8.01 9.61 10.71
CA HIS A 221 9.18 9.69 11.59
C HIS A 221 10.51 9.64 10.83
N ARG A 222 10.64 8.80 9.78
CA ARG A 222 11.84 8.79 8.91
C ARG A 222 11.97 10.04 8.03
N SER A 223 10.86 10.71 7.71
CA SER A 223 10.88 12.02 7.06
C SER A 223 11.38 13.11 8.02
N CYS A 224 11.00 13.04 9.30
CA CYS A 224 11.47 13.98 10.34
C CYS A 224 12.94 13.75 10.71
N GLU A 225 13.41 12.50 10.78
CA GLU A 225 14.84 12.19 11.03
C GLU A 225 15.76 12.60 9.87
N ARG A 226 15.28 12.57 8.61
CA ARG A 226 16.06 13.05 7.46
C ARG A 226 16.26 14.57 7.47
N GLU A 227 15.26 15.34 7.90
CA GLU A 227 15.38 16.79 8.07
C GLU A 227 16.32 17.15 9.25
N LEU A 228 16.38 16.33 10.30
CA LEU A 228 17.29 16.53 11.44
C LEU A 228 18.76 16.20 11.08
N PHE A 229 18.99 15.24 10.18
CA PHE A 229 20.35 14.85 9.76
C PHE A 229 21.01 15.87 8.82
N VAL A 230 20.22 16.69 8.12
CA VAL A 230 20.74 17.84 7.35
C VAL A 230 21.22 18.95 8.30
N TYR A 231 20.61 19.10 9.48
CA TYR A 231 21.01 20.10 10.48
C TYR A 231 22.18 19.67 11.39
N LEU A 232 22.50 18.37 11.47
CA LEU A 232 23.54 17.84 12.37
C LEU A 232 24.92 17.61 11.71
N ARG A 233 25.12 17.99 10.44
CA ARG A 233 26.48 18.01 9.88
C ARG A 233 27.21 19.27 10.40
N PRO A 234 28.33 19.14 11.14
CA PRO A 234 28.99 20.29 11.75
C PRO A 234 29.56 21.24 10.67
N PRO A 235 29.26 22.55 10.71
CA PRO A 235 30.03 23.53 9.99
C PRO A 235 31.36 23.74 10.73
N LEU A 236 32.47 23.56 10.02
CA LEU A 236 33.75 24.09 10.46
C LEU A 236 33.66 25.63 10.44
N GLN A 237 33.86 26.21 11.63
CA GLN A 237 34.21 27.61 11.91
C GLN A 237 33.16 28.74 11.70
N SER A 238 32.72 29.30 12.84
CA SER A 238 32.12 30.63 13.16
C SER A 238 32.65 31.85 12.34
N PRO A 239 31.99 33.06 12.24
CA PRO A 239 31.06 33.69 13.21
C PRO A 239 29.88 34.59 12.71
N LYS A 240 28.97 34.88 13.66
CA LYS A 240 27.98 36.00 13.77
C LYS A 240 26.74 36.02 12.87
N GLY A 241 25.57 35.81 13.48
CA GLY A 241 24.30 36.37 12.99
C GLY A 241 23.03 35.65 13.46
N ARG A 242 22.28 36.31 14.36
CA ARG A 242 20.82 36.22 14.61
C ARG A 242 20.16 34.83 14.54
N THR A 243 19.93 34.21 15.70
CA THR A 243 19.04 33.06 15.87
C THR A 243 17.58 33.50 15.83
N ASP A 244 16.87 33.18 14.76
CA ASP A 244 15.41 33.07 14.76
C ASP A 244 15.07 31.57 14.65
N VAL A 245 14.57 31.00 15.74
CA VAL A 245 14.09 29.61 15.82
C VAL A 245 12.60 29.62 15.42
N PRO A 246 12.11 28.73 14.54
CA PRO A 246 10.69 28.60 14.27
C PRO A 246 9.92 28.16 15.52
N GLU A 247 8.96 28.97 15.94
CA GLU A 247 8.14 28.87 17.16
C GLU A 247 7.09 27.73 17.14
N LEU A 248 7.26 26.70 16.30
CA LEU A 248 6.21 25.69 16.03
C LEU A 248 6.44 24.32 16.67
N CYS A 249 7.58 24.06 17.31
CA CYS A 249 7.85 22.81 18.05
C CYS A 249 7.88 22.97 19.59
N SER A 250 7.76 24.19 20.09
CA SER A 250 7.79 24.48 21.54
C SER A 250 6.42 24.38 22.22
N LEU A 251 5.31 24.37 21.46
CA LEU A 251 3.96 24.31 22.02
C LEU A 251 3.57 22.89 22.46
N ASP A 252 3.87 21.84 21.68
CA ASP A 252 3.48 20.46 22.03
C ASP A 252 4.21 19.88 23.25
N ALA A 253 5.49 20.23 23.45
CA ALA A 253 6.29 19.69 24.56
C ALA A 253 5.89 20.22 25.95
N SER A 254 5.07 21.27 25.99
CA SER A 254 4.56 21.85 27.24
C SER A 254 3.14 21.37 27.60
N ASP A 255 2.40 20.78 26.65
CA ASP A 255 1.08 20.19 26.89
C ASP A 255 1.21 18.72 27.35
N GLU A 256 2.15 17.97 26.77
CA GLU A 256 2.39 16.57 27.13
C GLU A 256 2.97 16.42 28.56
N ARG A 257 3.68 17.43 29.06
CA ARG A 257 4.17 17.46 30.46
C ARG A 257 3.05 17.77 31.47
N ARG A 258 1.95 18.38 31.04
CA ARG A 258 0.82 18.74 31.91
C ARG A 258 -0.16 17.56 32.07
N GLU A 259 -0.33 16.72 31.05
CA GLU A 259 -1.17 15.49 31.11
C GLU A 259 -0.50 14.32 31.88
N ILE A 260 0.83 14.25 31.90
CA ILE A 260 1.56 13.20 32.65
C ILE A 260 1.48 13.42 34.17
N ASP A 261 1.47 14.67 34.65
CA ASP A 261 1.34 14.97 36.09
C ASP A 261 -0.08 14.74 36.64
N GLU A 262 -1.12 14.94 35.81
CA GLU A 262 -2.51 14.73 36.22
C GLU A 262 -2.87 13.23 36.32
N SER A 263 -2.31 12.40 35.44
CA SER A 263 -2.46 10.93 35.47
C SER A 263 -1.67 10.24 36.60
N ALA A 264 -0.57 10.84 37.06
CA ALA A 264 0.19 10.36 38.22
C ALA A 264 -0.51 10.63 39.57
N ASN A 265 -1.31 11.70 39.67
CA ASN A 265 -2.00 12.08 40.92
C ASN A 265 -3.32 11.31 41.15
N VAL A 266 -4.03 10.94 40.08
CA VAL A 266 -5.24 10.09 40.14
C VAL A 266 -4.91 8.64 40.52
N SER A 267 -3.72 8.15 40.17
CA SER A 267 -3.27 6.79 40.50
C SER A 267 -2.84 6.63 41.96
N ARG A 268 -2.52 7.72 42.68
CA ARG A 268 -2.06 7.68 44.07
C ARG A 268 -3.19 7.83 45.11
N THR A 269 -4.35 8.39 44.72
CA THR A 269 -5.52 8.59 45.59
C THR A 269 -6.50 7.41 45.62
N LYS A 270 -6.42 6.45 44.68
CA LYS A 270 -7.27 5.25 44.67
C LYS A 270 -6.75 4.07 45.53
N SER A 271 -5.58 4.20 46.16
CA SER A 271 -5.00 3.14 47.02
C SER A 271 -5.39 3.23 48.51
N TRP A 272 -6.23 4.19 48.93
CA TRP A 272 -6.59 4.42 50.34
C TRP A 272 -8.10 4.27 50.67
N ILE A 273 -8.95 3.74 49.76
CA ILE A 273 -10.41 3.60 49.99
C ILE A 273 -10.88 2.14 50.12
N HIS A 274 -9.98 1.17 50.27
CA HIS A 274 -10.34 -0.18 50.70
C HIS A 274 -9.38 -0.71 51.77
N MET A 275 -9.57 -0.22 53.00
CA MET A 275 -9.37 -0.99 54.22
C MET A 275 -10.42 -0.57 55.25
#